data_AF-W8Y3R5-F1
#
_entry.id   AF-W8Y3R5-F1
#
_cell.length_a   1.000
_cell.length_b   1.000
_cell.length_c   1.000
_cell.angle_alpha   90.00
_cell.angle_beta   90.00
_cell.angle_gamma   90.00
#
_symmetry.space_group_name_H-M   'P 1'
#
loop_
_entity.id
_entity.type
_entity.pdbx_description
1 polymer ?
#
loop_
_entity_poly.entity_id
_entity_poly.type
_entity_poly.pdbx_seq_one_letter_code
_entity_poly.pdbx_strand_id
1 'polypeptide(L)'
;MLFVGILLDSFQKYFYIFDLAVPIYSAIEYSFSGNGNIIDYEHSITKALFEGYQEENELPKEMIDKFPLFIKLKEIFEYSLMHMYWDKEELTEEQVRIMNLYRMKIENKYTYINI
;
A
#
# COMPACT_ATOMS: atom_id res chain seq x y z
N MET A 1 7.18 13.19 -8.04
CA MET A 1 6.68 12.12 -8.93
C MET A 1 7.79 11.27 -9.57
N LEU A 2 9.05 11.75 -9.72
CA LEU A 2 10.11 11.01 -10.43
C LEU A 2 10.88 9.94 -9.62
N PHE A 3 10.80 9.92 -8.29
CA PHE A 3 11.57 8.98 -7.46
C PHE A 3 10.81 7.73 -7.02
N VAL A 4 9.49 7.66 -7.25
CA VAL A 4 8.66 6.50 -6.92
C VAL A 4 8.96 5.33 -7.87
N GLY A 5 9.30 5.60 -9.13
CA GLY A 5 9.62 4.56 -10.12
C GLY A 5 10.92 3.80 -9.82
N ILE A 6 11.96 4.49 -9.33
CA ILE A 6 13.32 3.90 -9.22
C ILE A 6 13.42 2.89 -8.06
N LEU A 7 12.71 3.13 -6.94
CA LEU A 7 12.67 2.19 -5.82
C LEU A 7 11.74 1.00 -6.09
N LEU A 8 10.62 1.22 -6.78
CA LEU A 8 9.71 0.15 -7.21
C LEU A 8 10.33 -0.77 -8.26
N ASP A 9 11.07 -0.24 -9.23
CA ASP A 9 11.78 -1.03 -10.25
C ASP A 9 12.72 -2.09 -9.63
N SER A 10 13.28 -1.78 -8.46
CA SER A 10 14.17 -2.68 -7.74
C SER A 10 13.41 -3.82 -7.06
N PHE A 11 12.20 -3.58 -6.53
CA PHE A 11 11.36 -4.61 -5.87
C PHE A 11 10.49 -5.41 -6.86
N GLN A 12 9.97 -4.76 -7.90
CA GLN A 12 9.20 -5.41 -8.99
C GLN A 12 10.01 -6.50 -9.68
N LYS A 13 11.34 -6.34 -9.76
CA LYS A 13 12.23 -7.38 -10.30
C LYS A 13 12.27 -8.68 -9.49
N TYR A 14 11.95 -8.64 -8.19
CA TYR A 14 12.09 -9.80 -7.31
C TYR A 14 10.77 -10.36 -6.80
N PHE A 15 9.70 -9.56 -6.75
CA PHE A 15 8.40 -10.00 -6.25
C PHE A 15 7.24 -9.41 -7.05
N TYR A 16 6.74 -10.17 -8.02
CA TYR A 16 5.61 -9.79 -8.89
C TYR A 16 4.34 -9.39 -8.13
N ILE A 17 4.16 -9.89 -6.90
CA ILE A 17 3.02 -9.53 -6.06
C ILE A 17 3.00 -8.03 -5.66
N PHE A 18 4.13 -7.32 -5.79
CA PHE A 18 4.15 -5.86 -5.65
C PHE A 18 3.34 -5.14 -6.74
N ASP A 19 3.22 -5.74 -7.93
CA ASP A 19 2.39 -5.23 -9.02
C ASP A 19 0.91 -5.20 -8.63
N LEU A 20 0.51 -6.02 -7.65
CA LEU A 20 -0.82 -6.00 -7.04
C LEU A 20 -0.87 -5.14 -5.77
N ALA A 21 0.13 -5.24 -4.90
CA ALA A 21 0.11 -4.57 -3.60
C ALA A 21 0.08 -3.03 -3.74
N VAL A 22 0.80 -2.49 -4.71
CA VAL A 22 0.88 -1.05 -4.95
C VAL A 22 -0.46 -0.46 -5.41
N PRO A 23 -1.10 -0.95 -6.49
CA PRO A 23 -2.38 -0.39 -6.91
C PRO A 23 -3.50 -0.66 -5.90
N ILE A 24 -3.55 -1.83 -5.25
CA ILE A 24 -4.56 -2.14 -4.23
C ILE A 24 -4.44 -1.17 -3.05
N TYR A 25 -3.23 -1.00 -2.51
CA TYR A 25 -2.99 -0.05 -1.41
C TYR A 25 -3.38 1.38 -1.81
N SER A 26 -2.99 1.81 -3.01
CA SER A 26 -3.24 3.17 -3.50
C SER A 26 -4.73 3.43 -3.73
N ALA A 27 -5.48 2.42 -4.18
CA ALA A 27 -6.92 2.52 -4.34
C ALA A 27 -7.63 2.72 -3.00
N ILE A 28 -7.23 1.95 -1.98
CA ILE A 28 -7.83 2.02 -0.64
C ILE A 28 -7.50 3.36 0.03
N GLU A 29 -6.24 3.80 0.00
CA GLU A 29 -5.81 4.99 0.72
C GLU A 29 -6.22 6.31 0.04
N TYR A 30 -6.23 6.35 -1.31
CA TYR A 30 -6.40 7.62 -2.04
C TYR A 30 -7.64 7.69 -2.94
N SER A 31 -8.23 6.56 -3.32
CA SER A 31 -9.33 6.53 -4.30
C SER A 31 -10.70 6.25 -3.66
N PHE A 32 -10.74 5.84 -2.40
CA PHE A 32 -11.99 5.65 -1.68
C PHE A 32 -12.68 7.00 -1.40
N SER A 33 -13.79 7.25 -2.06
CA SER A 33 -14.53 8.52 -2.00
C SER A 33 -15.40 8.70 -0.74
N GLY A 34 -15.36 7.76 0.21
CA GLY A 34 -16.11 7.84 1.47
C GLY A 34 -17.61 7.50 1.39
N ASN A 35 -18.16 7.36 0.18
CA ASN A 35 -19.61 7.17 -0.04
C ASN A 35 -20.08 5.70 0.04
N GLY A 36 -19.45 4.88 0.88
CA GLY A 36 -19.76 3.45 0.98
C GLY A 36 -19.06 2.75 2.14
N ASN A 37 -19.08 1.43 2.13
CA ASN A 37 -18.32 0.62 3.09
C ASN A 37 -16.91 0.39 2.55
N ILE A 38 -15.90 0.83 3.30
CA ILE A 38 -14.50 0.68 2.92
C ILE A 38 -14.09 -0.80 2.79
N ILE A 39 -14.68 -1.70 3.60
CA ILE A 39 -14.38 -3.14 3.57
C ILE A 39 -14.91 -3.76 2.27
N ASP A 40 -16.12 -3.38 1.85
CA ASP A 40 -16.71 -3.88 0.60
C ASP A 40 -15.92 -3.35 -0.60
N TYR A 41 -15.48 -2.10 -0.53
CA TYR A 41 -14.61 -1.51 -1.55
C TYR A 41 -13.27 -2.24 -1.63
N GLU A 42 -12.58 -2.40 -0.50
CA GLU A 42 -11.32 -3.16 -0.39
C GLU A 42 -11.44 -4.56 -0.98
N HIS A 43 -12.48 -5.31 -0.59
CA HIS A 43 -12.68 -6.67 -1.09
C HIS A 43 -12.96 -6.70 -2.59
N SER A 44 -13.82 -5.80 -3.09
CA SER A 44 -14.17 -5.74 -4.51
C SER A 44 -12.98 -5.33 -5.39
N ILE A 45 -12.20 -4.32 -4.99
CA ILE A 45 -11.04 -3.87 -5.78
C ILE A 45 -9.90 -4.88 -5.73
N THR A 46 -9.65 -5.49 -4.57
CA THR A 46 -8.65 -6.55 -4.42
C THR A 46 -8.99 -7.72 -5.32
N LYS A 47 -10.24 -8.20 -5.25
CA LYS A 47 -10.70 -9.31 -6.08
C LYS A 47 -10.55 -9.00 -7.57
N ALA A 48 -11.03 -7.85 -8.03
CA ALA A 48 -10.97 -7.48 -9.45
C ALA A 48 -9.53 -7.40 -9.97
N LEU A 49 -8.60 -6.86 -9.16
CA LEU A 49 -7.19 -6.76 -9.54
C LEU A 49 -6.49 -8.12 -9.57
N PHE A 50 -6.77 -8.99 -8.60
CA PHE A 50 -6.24 -10.36 -8.60
C PHE A 50 -6.77 -11.17 -9.78
N GLU A 51 -8.08 -11.15 -10.04
CA GLU A 51 -8.69 -11.87 -11.17
C GLU A 51 -8.10 -11.42 -12.50
N GLY A 52 -8.04 -10.10 -12.76
CA GLY A 52 -7.46 -9.57 -13.99
C GLY A 52 -5.96 -9.86 -14.15
N TYR A 53 -5.18 -9.88 -13.06
CA TYR A 53 -3.77 -10.23 -13.14
C TYR A 53 -3.56 -11.72 -13.45
N GLN A 54 -4.40 -12.59 -12.89
CA GLN A 54 -4.33 -14.04 -13.07
C GLN A 54 -4.81 -14.52 -14.45
N GLU A 55 -5.52 -13.69 -15.21
CA GLU A 55 -5.85 -13.97 -16.62
C GLU A 55 -4.58 -14.12 -17.49
N GLU A 56 -3.53 -13.37 -17.18
CA GLU A 56 -2.29 -13.32 -17.98
C GLU A 56 -1.06 -13.91 -17.24
N ASN A 57 -1.08 -13.96 -15.89
CA ASN A 57 0.06 -14.39 -15.08
C ASN A 57 -0.34 -15.31 -13.92
N GLU A 58 0.21 -16.53 -13.89
CA GLU A 58 -0.03 -17.46 -12.77
C GLU A 58 0.79 -17.05 -11.53
N LEU A 59 0.09 -16.79 -10.43
CA LEU A 59 0.71 -16.45 -9.14
C LEU A 59 0.81 -17.70 -8.25
N PRO A 60 2.01 -18.08 -7.78
CA PRO A 60 2.16 -19.15 -6.82
C PRO A 60 1.36 -18.86 -5.55
N LYS A 61 0.68 -19.88 -5.00
CA LYS A 61 -0.10 -19.73 -3.77
C LYS A 61 0.70 -19.13 -2.62
N GLU A 62 1.98 -19.51 -2.47
CA GLU A 62 2.86 -18.95 -1.44
C GLU A 62 3.02 -17.42 -1.56
N MET A 63 2.99 -16.87 -2.77
CA MET A 63 3.07 -15.42 -2.99
C MET A 63 1.76 -14.72 -2.65
N ILE A 64 0.62 -15.36 -2.96
CA ILE A 64 -0.71 -14.88 -2.59
C ILE A 64 -0.84 -14.87 -1.06
N ASP A 65 -0.43 -15.95 -0.39
CA ASP A 65 -0.48 -16.07 1.08
C ASP A 65 0.40 -15.01 1.78
N LYS A 66 1.46 -14.52 1.11
CA LYS A 66 2.32 -13.44 1.60
C LYS A 66 1.81 -12.04 1.27
N PHE A 67 0.75 -11.90 0.48
CA PHE A 67 0.25 -10.60 0.03
C PHE A 67 0.02 -9.59 1.17
N PRO A 68 -0.56 -9.96 2.34
CA PRO A 68 -0.73 -9.02 3.45
C PRO A 68 0.59 -8.46 3.98
N LEU A 69 1.71 -9.20 3.86
CA LEU A 69 3.04 -8.70 4.22
C LEU A 69 3.52 -7.62 3.26
N PHE A 70 3.19 -7.75 1.97
CA PHE A 70 3.56 -6.78 0.95
C PHE A 70 2.76 -5.47 1.08
N ILE A 71 1.50 -5.56 1.50
CA ILE A 71 0.70 -4.38 1.89
C ILE A 71 1.36 -3.64 3.06
N LYS A 72 1.79 -4.36 4.11
CA LYS A 72 2.50 -3.75 5.25
C LYS A 72 3.83 -3.14 4.85
N LEU A 73 4.58 -3.82 3.97
CA LEU A 73 5.82 -3.29 3.45
C LEU A 73 5.59 -1.99 2.66
N LYS A 74 4.51 -1.92 1.88
CA LYS A 74 4.11 -0.71 1.15
C LYS A 74 3.75 0.44 2.09
N GLU A 75 3.10 0.17 3.21
CA GLU A 75 2.78 1.15 4.24
C GLU A 75 4.04 1.71 4.93
N ILE A 76 4.98 0.85 5.32
CA ILE A 76 6.29 1.25 5.88
C ILE A 76 7.08 2.08 4.86
N PHE A 77 6.99 1.71 3.58
CA PHE A 77 7.64 2.45 2.51
C PHE A 77 7.10 3.89 2.42
N GLU A 78 5.78 4.10 2.43
CA GLU A 78 5.18 5.44 2.44
C GLU A 78 5.62 6.26 3.66
N TYR A 79 5.61 5.65 4.85
CA TYR A 79 6.10 6.31 6.06
C TYR A 79 7.57 6.75 5.96
N SER A 80 8.39 5.93 5.30
CA SER A 80 9.80 6.25 5.04
C SER A 80 9.94 7.41 4.05
N LEU A 81 9.09 7.47 3.01
CA LEU A 81 9.08 8.58 2.07
C LEU A 81 8.71 9.90 2.76
N MET A 82 7.72 9.90 3.68
CA MET A 82 7.38 11.09 4.47
C MET A 82 8.61 11.63 5.21
N HIS A 83 9.40 10.75 5.85
CA HIS A 83 10.63 11.15 6.55
C HIS A 83 11.77 11.61 5.64
N MET A 84 11.80 11.14 4.39
CA MET A 84 12.82 11.48 3.41
C MET A 84 12.55 12.82 2.74
N TYR A 85 11.29 13.12 2.45
CA TYR A 85 10.91 14.28 1.63
C TYR A 85 10.31 15.44 2.42
N TRP A 86 9.76 15.22 3.62
CA TRP A 86 9.22 16.33 4.42
C TRP A 86 10.32 16.93 5.28
N ASP A 87 10.41 18.26 5.24
CA ASP A 87 11.32 19.00 6.10
C ASP A 87 10.86 18.87 7.56
N LYS A 88 11.73 18.33 8.41
CA LYS A 88 11.43 18.09 9.82
C LYS A 88 11.32 19.39 10.62
N GLU A 89 11.96 20.45 10.17
CA GLU A 89 11.95 21.76 10.85
C GLU A 89 10.71 22.58 10.47
N GLU A 90 10.05 22.27 9.35
CA GLU A 90 8.90 23.00 8.82
C GLU A 90 7.65 22.11 8.57
N LEU A 91 7.43 21.10 9.41
CA LEU A 91 6.23 20.27 9.31
C LEU A 91 4.96 21.05 9.67
N THR A 92 3.97 21.00 8.78
CA THR A 92 2.60 21.46 9.08
C THR A 92 1.91 20.53 10.09
N GLU A 93 0.90 21.04 10.81
CA GLU A 93 0.09 20.24 11.73
C GLU A 93 -0.53 19.01 11.04
N GLU A 94 -0.97 19.17 9.78
CA GLU A 94 -1.55 18.08 9.01
C GLU A 94 -0.52 16.99 8.69
N GLN A 95 0.69 17.37 8.30
CA GLN A 95 1.79 16.42 8.07
C GLN A 95 2.15 15.67 9.35
N VAL A 96 2.23 16.37 10.49
CA VAL A 96 2.47 15.72 11.80
C VAL A 96 1.35 14.73 12.13
N ARG A 97 0.09 15.09 11.87
CA ARG A 97 -1.07 14.21 12.08
C ARG A 97 -0.98 12.96 11.21
N ILE A 98 -0.66 13.10 9.93
CA ILE A 98 -0.50 11.99 8.99
C ILE A 98 0.66 11.06 9.43
N MET A 99 1.82 11.61 9.80
CA MET A 99 2.95 10.81 10.27
C MET A 99 2.60 10.03 11.53
N ASN A 100 1.90 10.65 12.48
CA ASN A 100 1.48 9.97 13.70
C ASN A 100 0.47 8.85 13.41
N LEU A 101 -0.45 9.06 12.45
CA LEU A 101 -1.36 8.01 11.99
C LEU A 101 -0.60 6.80 11.44
N TYR A 102 0.35 7.00 10.52
CA TYR A 102 1.16 5.92 9.96
C TYR A 102 2.00 5.22 11.02
N ARG A 103 2.62 5.99 11.94
CA ARG A 103 3.36 5.44 13.07
C ARG A 103 2.47 4.52 13.92
N MET A 104 1.26 4.96 14.25
CA MET A 104 0.30 4.16 15.03
C MET A 104 -0.11 2.89 14.29
N LYS A 105 -0.38 2.95 12.98
CA LYS A 105 -0.72 1.78 12.14
C LYS A 105 0.42 0.74 12.18
N ILE A 106 1.66 1.19 12.00
CA ILE A 106 2.86 0.34 11.98
C ILE A 106 3.16 -0.27 13.36
N GLU A 107 3.21 0.54 14.42
CA GLU A 107 3.60 0.09 15.77
C GLU A 107 2.56 -0.84 16.41
N ASN A 108 1.27 -0.56 16.22
CA ASN A 108 0.19 -1.33 16.85
C ASN A 108 -0.27 -2.53 16.00
N LYS A 109 0.37 -2.79 14.85
CA LYS A 109 -0.05 -3.81 13.87
C LYS A 109 -1.52 -3.67 13.43
N TYR A 110 -2.13 -2.49 13.59
CA TYR A 110 -3.48 -2.21 13.09
C TYR A 110 -3.40 -2.09 11.58
N THR A 111 -3.65 -3.21 10.89
CA THR A 111 -3.85 -3.20 9.44
C THR A 111 -5.33 -2.89 9.22
N TYR A 112 -5.63 -1.75 8.60
CA TYR A 112 -7.00 -1.43 8.15
C TYR A 112 -7.45 -2.36 7.03
N ILE A 113 -6.47 -2.98 6.36
CA ILE A 113 -6.62 -3.92 5.27
C ILE A 113 -6.64 -5.34 5.87
N ASN A 114 -7.82 -5.94 5.91
CA ASN A 114 -8.05 -7.32 6.38
C ASN A 114 -8.17 -8.21 5.15
N ILE A 115 -7.03 -8.47 4.48
CA ILE A 115 -6.93 -9.38 3.33
C ILE A 115 -6.37 -10.72 3.80
#